data_AF-A0A143ZV08-F1
#
_entry.id   AF-A0A143ZV08-F1
#
_cell.length_a   1.000
_cell.length_b   1.000
_cell.length_c   1.000
_cell.angle_alpha   90.00
_cell.angle_beta   90.00
_cell.angle_gamma   90.00
#
_symmetry.space_group_name_H-M   'P 1'
#
loop_
_entity.id
_entity.type
_entity.pdbx_description
1 polymer ?
#
loop_
_entity_poly.entity_id
_entity_poly.type
_entity_poly.pdbx_seq_one_letter_code
_entity_poly.pdbx_strand_id
1 'polypeptide(L)' 'MAPRSIMSWDDLELVVDSPRVAQLLGYTVDRVQRLAKEGKIPAFKVGGSWRFEKSALQEWIKSKRNTYQERIQKNGNIR' A
#
# COMPACT_ATOMS: atom_id res chain seq x y z
N MET A 1 -23.11 7.95 8.04
CA MET A 1 -21.99 7.46 8.87
C MET A 1 -20.73 8.20 8.45
N ALA A 2 -20.15 9.02 9.34
CA ALA A 2 -18.85 9.63 9.06
C ALA A 2 -17.79 8.52 9.03
N PRO A 3 -16.84 8.53 8.07
CA PRO A 3 -15.73 7.59 8.10
C PRO A 3 -14.98 7.80 9.42
N ARG A 4 -14.83 6.74 10.23
CA ARG A 4 -13.99 6.83 11.45
C ARG A 4 -12.61 7.32 11.00
N SER A 5 -12.21 8.48 11.53
CA SER A 5 -10.89 9.04 11.29
C SER A 5 -9.87 8.01 11.80
N ILE A 6 -9.16 7.34 10.89
CA ILE A 6 -8.07 6.44 11.26
C ILE A 6 -6.88 7.36 11.54
N MET A 7 -6.67 7.65 12.82
CA MET A 7 -5.54 8.46 13.29
C MET A 7 -4.35 7.58 13.70
N SER A 8 -4.50 6.25 13.77
CA SER A 8 -3.40 5.32 14.04
C SER A 8 -3.39 4.11 13.11
N TRP A 9 -2.19 3.60 12.81
CA TRP A 9 -2.00 2.33 12.09
C TRP A 9 -2.59 1.14 12.87
N ASP A 10 -2.75 1.25 14.18
CA ASP A 10 -3.33 0.21 15.04
C ASP A 10 -4.85 0.07 14.89
N ASP A 11 -5.54 1.11 14.40
CA ASP A 11 -7.00 1.09 14.21
C ASP A 11 -7.44 0.46 12.89
N LEU A 12 -6.48 0.03 12.05
CA LEU A 12 -6.78 -0.63 10.78
C LEU A 12 -7.30 -2.04 11.03
N GLU A 13 -8.51 -2.30 10.51
CA GLU A 13 -9.03 -3.67 10.35
C GLU A 13 -7.97 -4.55 9.66
N LEU A 14 -7.92 -5.84 10.01
CA LEU A 14 -6.95 -6.81 9.45
C LEU A 14 -6.88 -6.75 7.92
N VAL A 15 -8.00 -6.38 7.29
CA VAL A 15 -8.16 -6.20 5.85
C VAL A 15 -8.77 -4.84 5.56
N VAL A 16 -8.13 -4.05 4.69
CA VAL A 16 -8.58 -2.71 4.29
C VAL A 16 -9.05 -2.67 2.84
N ASP A 17 -9.79 -1.63 2.46
CA ASP A 17 -10.33 -1.41 1.12
C ASP A 17 -9.48 -0.43 0.28
N SER A 18 -9.77 -0.34 -1.02
CA SER A 18 -8.98 0.49 -1.95
C SER A 18 -8.96 1.98 -1.59
N PRO A 19 -10.08 2.62 -1.20
CA PRO A 19 -10.09 4.00 -0.72
C PRO A 19 -9.15 4.25 0.47
N ARG A 20 -9.06 3.33 1.43
CA ARG A 20 -8.16 3.49 2.57
C ARG A 20 -6.70 3.39 2.18
N VAL A 21 -6.37 2.41 1.34
CA VAL A 21 -5.00 2.25 0.80
C VAL A 21 -4.59 3.45 -0.04
N ALA A 22 -5.51 4.00 -0.82
CA ALA A 22 -5.29 5.21 -1.62
C ALA A 22 -4.89 6.40 -0.74
N GLN A 23 -5.63 6.65 0.35
CA GLN A 23 -5.28 7.70 1.34
C GLN A 23 -3.93 7.44 1.99
N LEU A 24 -3.67 6.18 2.36
CA LEU A 24 -2.44 5.77 3.05
C LEU A 24 -1.19 5.97 2.20
N LEU A 25 -1.28 5.67 0.90
CA LEU A 25 -0.17 5.74 -0.04
C LEU A 25 -0.09 7.07 -0.81
N GLY A 26 -1.07 7.96 -0.63
CA GLY A 26 -1.19 9.21 -1.40
C GLY A 26 -1.50 8.98 -2.88
N TYR A 27 -2.22 7.90 -3.21
CA TYR A 27 -2.60 7.54 -4.58
C TYR A 27 -4.09 7.79 -4.82
N THR A 28 -4.49 7.83 -6.09
CA THR A 28 -5.91 7.73 -6.46
C THR A 28 -6.39 6.29 -6.28
N VAL A 29 -7.69 6.12 -6.01
CA VAL A 29 -8.31 4.78 -5.85
C VAL A 29 -8.13 3.95 -7.11
N ASP A 30 -8.30 4.56 -8.29
CA ASP A 30 -8.11 3.89 -9.59
C ASP A 30 -6.68 3.36 -9.75
N ARG A 31 -5.67 4.17 -9.38
CA ARG A 31 -4.27 3.73 -9.40
C ARG A 31 -4.04 2.54 -8.48
N VAL A 32 -4.60 2.54 -7.27
CA VAL A 32 -4.48 1.42 -6.33
C VAL A 32 -5.13 0.15 -6.90
N GLN A 33 -6.34 0.25 -7.45
CA GLN A 33 -7.03 -0.89 -8.07
C GLN A 33 -6.28 -1.42 -9.28
N ARG A 34 -5.69 -0.52 -10.09
CA ARG A 34 -4.83 -0.91 -11.21
C ARG A 34 -3.59 -1.66 -10.73
N LEU A 35 -2.90 -1.16 -9.70
CA LEU A 35 -1.75 -1.85 -9.12
C LEU A 35 -2.13 -3.22 -8.55
N ALA A 36 -3.30 -3.33 -7.92
CA ALA A 36 -3.82 -4.60 -7.41
C ALA A 36 -4.09 -5.59 -8.55
N LYS A 37 -4.74 -5.12 -9.62
CA LYS A 37 -4.99 -5.90 -10.84
C LYS A 37 -3.68 -6.35 -11.53
N GLU A 38 -2.66 -5.49 -11.53
CA GLU A 38 -1.33 -5.79 -12.07
C GLU A 38 -0.46 -6.64 -11.11
N GLY A 39 -0.95 -7.00 -9.92
CA GLY A 39 -0.19 -7.78 -8.93
C GLY A 39 1.00 -7.05 -8.32
N LYS A 40 1.07 -5.71 -8.45
CA LYS A 40 2.20 -4.89 -7.99
C LYS A 40 2.13 -4.50 -6.52
N ILE A 41 0.96 -4.63 -5.90
CA ILE A 41 0.66 -4.40 -4.49
C ILE A 41 -0.07 -5.65 -3.97
N PRO A 42 0.23 -6.14 -2.75
CA PRO A 42 -0.44 -7.31 -2.20
C PRO A 42 -1.93 -7.02 -2.00
N ALA A 43 -2.77 -7.71 -2.76
CA ALA A 43 -4.21 -7.52 -2.76
C ALA A 43 -4.91 -8.81 -3.20
N PHE A 44 -6.14 -8.99 -2.76
CA PHE A 44 -7.02 -10.08 -3.18
C PHE A 44 -8.44 -9.57 -3.42
N LYS A 45 -9.21 -10.31 -4.22
CA LYS A 45 -10.54 -9.89 -4.65
C LYS A 45 -11.61 -10.66 -3.87
N VAL A 46 -12.54 -9.94 -3.23
CA VAL A 46 -13.67 -10.50 -2.48
C VAL A 46 -14.96 -9.79 -2.89
N GLY A 47 -15.96 -10.53 -3.38
CA GLY A 47 -17.27 -9.95 -3.73
C GLY A 47 -17.19 -8.79 -4.72
N GLY A 48 -16.25 -8.84 -5.68
CA GLY A 48 -16.05 -7.78 -6.67
C GLY A 48 -15.17 -6.60 -6.21
N SER A 49 -14.83 -6.53 -4.92
CA SER A 49 -13.99 -5.46 -4.35
C SER A 49 -12.58 -5.94 -4.02
N TRP A 50 -11.59 -5.05 -4.13
CA TRP A 50 -10.22 -5.33 -3.72
C TRP A 50 -10.03 -5.12 -2.23
N ARG A 51 -9.32 -6.07 -1.62
CA ARG A 51 -8.99 -6.16 -0.21
C ARG A 51 -7.49 -6.29 -0.03
N PHE A 52 -6.96 -5.67 1.01
CA PHE A 52 -5.53 -5.60 1.28
C PHE A 52 -5.28 -5.98 2.73
N GLU A 53 -4.48 -7.03 2.95
CA GLU A 53 -4.09 -7.42 4.30
C GLU A 53 -3.07 -6.42 4.85
N LYS A 54 -3.28 -5.97 6.10
CA LYS A 54 -2.44 -4.95 6.73
C LYS A 54 -0.96 -5.38 6.79
N SER A 55 -0.70 -6.59 7.27
CA SER A 55 0.64 -7.20 7.40
C SER A 55 1.39 -7.19 6.06
N ALA A 56 0.77 -7.75 5.02
CA ALA A 56 1.35 -7.85 3.69
C ALA A 56 1.61 -6.46 3.09
N LEU A 57 0.69 -5.52 3.27
CA LEU A 57 0.88 -4.14 2.81
C LEU A 57 2.04 -3.44 3.53
N GLN A 58 2.18 -3.64 4.85
CA GLN A 58 3.30 -3.10 5.61
C GLN A 58 4.65 -3.67 5.16
N GLU A 59 4.73 -4.98 4.93
CA GLU A 59 5.93 -5.63 4.39
C GLU A 59 6.29 -5.11 3.00
N TRP A 60 5.29 -4.95 2.13
CA TRP A 60 5.49 -4.38 0.80
C TRP A 60 6.03 -2.95 0.86
N ILE A 61 5.50 -2.09 1.73
CA ILE A 61 6.03 -0.71 1.91
C ILE A 61 7.49 -0.76 2.38
N LYS A 62 7.82 -1.60 3.36
CA LYS A 62 9.20 -1.77 3.85
C LYS A 62 10.14 -2.20 2.72
N SER A 63 9.73 -3.18 1.91
CA SER A 63 10.47 -3.63 0.73
C SER A 63 10.73 -2.47 -0.25
N LYS A 64 9.70 -1.67 -0.60
CA LYS A 64 9.86 -0.52 -1.49
C LYS A 64 10.82 0.54 -0.95
N ARG A 65 10.79 0.78 0.37
CA ARG A 65 11.73 1.69 1.04
C ARG A 65 13.16 1.18 0.91
N ASN A 66 13.41 -0.10 1.17
CA ASN A 66 14.76 -0.66 1.06
C ASN A 66 15.31 -0.54 -0.37
N THR A 67 14.53 -0.94 -1.37
CA THR A 67 14.92 -0.79 -2.78
C THR A 67 15.15 0.68 -3.19
N TYR A 68 14.49 1.64 -2.53
CA TYR A 68 14.79 3.08 -2.71
C TYR A 68 16.10 3.50 -2.06
N GLN A 69 16.43 3.01 -0.87
CA GLN A 69 17.71 3.33 -0.24
C GLN A 69 18.89 2.72 -1.01
N GLU A 70 18.77 1.47 -1.45
CA GLU A 70 19.81 0.77 -2.21
C GLU A 70 20.14 1.45 -3.54
N ARG A 71 19.13 1.94 -4.28
CA ARG A 71 19.35 2.65 -5.55
C ARG A 71 20.04 4.00 -5.35
N ILE A 72 19.73 4.71 -4.25
CA ILE A 72 20.37 5.99 -3.92
C ILE A 72 21.84 5.76 -3.53
N GLN A 73 22.12 4.73 -2.74
CA GLN A 73 23.49 4.37 -2.34
C GLN A 73 24.35 3.96 -3.55
N LYS A 74 23.81 3.16 -4.47
CA LYS A 74 24.53 2.73 -5.68
C LYS A 74 24.81 3.88 -6.64
N ASN A 75 23.86 4.80 -6.81
CA ASN A 75 24.05 5.96 -7.69
C ASN A 75 25.02 6.99 -7.09
N GLY A 76 25.14 7.06 -5.77
CA GLY A 76 26.10 7.94 -5.07
C GLY A 76 27.54 7.42 -5.04
N ASN A 77 27.76 6.13 -5.32
CA ASN A 77 29.08 5.48 -5.29
C ASN A 77 29.78 5.45 -6.66
N ILE A 78 29.29 6.23 -7.62
CA ILE A 78 29.91 6.47 -8.93
C ILE A 78 30.62 7.84 -8.85
N ARG A 79 31.65 7.93 -8.01
CA ARG A 79 32.66 9.00 -8.01
C ARG A 79 33.98 8.43 -7.52
#